data_AF-A0A7Y2G6P5-F1
#
_entry.id   AF-A0A7Y2G6P5-F1
#
_cell.length_a   1.000
_cell.length_b   1.000
_cell.length_c   1.000
_cell.angle_alpha   90.00
_cell.angle_beta   90.00
_cell.angle_gamma   90.00
#
_symmetry.space_group_name_H-M   'P 1'
#
loop_
_entity.id
_entity.type
_entity.pdbx_description
1 polymer ?
#
loop_
_entity_poly.entity_id
_entity_poly.type
_entity_poly.pdbx_seq_one_letter_code
_entity_poly.pdbx_strand_id
1 'polypeptide(L)'
;SRIRAELGEDTRIVLMLRDPVAAAYSLWRHNTRTAGEDLSFEEALAAEPARLSGEAPVPRGGLPPRYYAYTERVRYAPQVERFLKVFPREQLWIAFYETFFEDPLPEFAELCRFLGVDDTFVPEFRVSNPSGDPRSRVVRDIANRQAWWKAPLKWVLPPTARAMLRHRMNEWNSASPSPSAPSNGGVPPELAALIHERVGDRLQLERTLSRSVPW
;
A
#
# COMPACT_ATOMS: atom_id res chain seq x y z
N SER A 1 -20.69 -12.86 -6.02
CA SER A 1 -19.89 -12.53 -4.82
C SER A 1 -20.79 -11.84 -3.80
N ARG A 2 -20.40 -11.72 -2.53
CA ARG A 2 -21.15 -10.92 -1.54
C ARG A 2 -21.34 -9.46 -1.98
N ILE A 3 -20.35 -8.87 -2.64
CA ILE A 3 -20.39 -7.48 -3.14
C ILE A 3 -21.57 -7.30 -4.12
N ARG A 4 -21.66 -8.11 -5.18
CA ARG A 4 -22.76 -8.00 -6.17
C ARG A 4 -24.13 -8.25 -5.53
N ALA A 5 -24.21 -9.20 -4.59
CA ALA A 5 -25.46 -9.50 -3.89
C ALA A 5 -25.92 -8.36 -2.95
N GLU A 6 -25.00 -7.65 -2.31
CA GLU A 6 -25.32 -6.57 -1.36
C GLU A 6 -25.51 -5.20 -2.04
N LEU A 7 -24.75 -4.91 -3.10
CA LEU A 7 -24.76 -3.59 -3.77
C LEU A 7 -25.62 -3.53 -5.04
N GLY A 8 -26.03 -4.68 -5.57
CA GLY A 8 -26.90 -4.80 -6.74
C GLY A 8 -26.17 -5.00 -8.06
N GLU A 9 -26.95 -5.28 -9.09
CA GLU A 9 -26.50 -5.68 -10.43
C GLU A 9 -25.73 -4.57 -11.16
N ASP A 10 -26.07 -3.30 -10.93
CA ASP A 10 -25.46 -2.15 -11.61
C ASP A 10 -24.16 -1.64 -10.95
N THR A 11 -23.62 -2.38 -9.97
CA THR A 11 -22.42 -2.00 -9.23
C THR A 11 -21.20 -1.83 -10.14
N ARG A 12 -20.56 -0.66 -10.10
CA ARG A 12 -19.30 -0.39 -10.82
C ARG A 12 -18.11 -0.56 -9.89
N ILE A 13 -17.03 -1.15 -10.40
CA ILE A 13 -15.80 -1.44 -9.67
C ILE A 13 -14.64 -0.66 -10.31
N VAL A 14 -13.89 0.04 -9.47
CA VAL A 14 -12.66 0.75 -9.85
C VAL A 14 -11.47 -0.01 -9.28
N LEU A 15 -10.56 -0.46 -10.15
CA LEU A 15 -9.32 -1.13 -9.79
C LEU A 15 -8.15 -0.27 -10.27
N MET A 16 -7.33 0.20 -9.32
CA MET A 16 -6.08 0.90 -9.63
C MET A 16 -4.91 -0.02 -9.29
N LEU A 17 -4.22 -0.50 -10.32
CA LEU A 17 -3.05 -1.36 -10.20
C LEU A 17 -1.80 -0.49 -10.21
N ARG A 18 -0.70 -0.97 -9.65
CA ARG A 18 0.56 -0.23 -9.56
C ARG A 18 1.70 -1.19 -9.84
N ASP A 19 2.86 -0.68 -10.24
CA ASP A 19 4.10 -1.45 -10.24
C ASP A 19 4.22 -2.31 -8.94
N PRO A 20 4.34 -3.65 -9.05
CA PRO A 20 4.38 -4.54 -7.90
C PRO A 20 5.52 -4.26 -6.94
N VAL A 21 6.67 -3.82 -7.43
CA VAL A 21 7.83 -3.45 -6.61
C VAL A 21 7.50 -2.22 -5.78
N ALA A 22 7.01 -1.18 -6.44
CA ALA A 22 6.62 0.07 -5.81
C ALA A 22 5.49 -0.12 -4.78
N ALA A 23 4.50 -0.95 -5.13
CA ALA A 23 3.37 -1.27 -4.28
C ALA A 23 3.78 -2.12 -3.06
N ALA A 24 4.60 -3.16 -3.25
CA ALA A 24 5.11 -3.99 -2.16
C ALA A 24 5.96 -3.18 -1.18
N TYR A 25 6.87 -2.34 -1.70
CA TYR A 25 7.69 -1.47 -0.88
C TYR A 25 6.85 -0.44 -0.11
N SER A 26 5.86 0.17 -0.77
CA SER A 26 4.93 1.11 -0.13
C SER A 26 4.13 0.42 0.99
N LEU A 27 3.71 -0.83 0.80
CA LEU A 27 3.01 -1.61 1.82
C LEU A 27 3.93 -1.94 3.00
N TRP A 28 5.18 -2.33 2.76
CA TRP A 28 6.18 -2.53 3.82
C TRP A 28 6.38 -1.24 4.62
N ARG A 29 6.62 -0.10 3.96
CA ARG A 29 6.74 1.20 4.66
C ARG A 29 5.51 1.52 5.50
N HIS A 30 4.31 1.28 4.96
CA HIS A 30 3.07 1.45 5.71
C HIS A 30 3.09 0.58 6.98
N ASN A 31 3.39 -0.71 6.85
CA ASN A 31 3.42 -1.64 7.98
C ASN A 31 4.50 -1.28 9.02
N THR A 32 5.66 -0.74 8.62
CA THR A 32 6.67 -0.28 9.59
C THR A 32 6.18 0.91 10.43
N ARG A 33 5.24 1.71 9.89
CA ARG A 33 4.67 2.86 10.57
C ARG A 33 3.44 2.50 11.42
N THR A 34 2.59 1.59 10.93
CA THR A 34 1.25 1.38 11.48
C THR A 34 1.00 -0.03 12.02
N ALA A 35 1.77 -1.04 11.58
CA ALA A 35 1.52 -2.45 11.88
C ALA A 35 2.64 -3.12 12.69
N GLY A 36 3.73 -2.40 13.00
CA GLY A 36 4.81 -2.92 13.84
C GLY A 36 5.83 -3.78 13.11
N GLU A 37 5.90 -3.71 11.77
CA GLU A 37 7.00 -4.33 11.02
C GLU A 37 8.33 -3.68 11.42
N ASP A 38 9.24 -4.51 11.91
CA ASP A 38 10.57 -4.12 12.37
C ASP A 38 11.70 -4.69 11.50
N LEU A 39 11.37 -5.62 10.60
CA LEU A 39 12.31 -6.15 9.62
C LEU A 39 12.62 -5.12 8.52
N SER A 40 13.84 -5.16 7.99
CA SER A 40 14.16 -4.51 6.72
C SER A 40 13.28 -5.08 5.59
N PHE A 41 13.20 -4.38 4.46
CA PHE A 41 12.35 -4.83 3.36
C PHE A 41 12.77 -6.21 2.83
N GLU A 42 14.07 -6.46 2.69
CA GLU A 42 14.63 -7.74 2.28
C GLU A 42 14.29 -8.87 3.27
N GLU A 43 14.53 -8.64 4.58
CA GLU A 43 14.20 -9.60 5.63
C GLU A 43 12.69 -9.88 5.69
N ALA A 44 11.87 -8.85 5.48
CA ALA A 44 10.41 -8.96 5.48
C ALA A 44 9.92 -9.81 4.30
N LEU A 45 10.51 -9.64 3.10
CA LEU A 45 10.27 -10.49 1.95
C LEU A 45 10.74 -11.93 2.21
N ALA A 46 11.90 -12.13 2.83
CA ALA A 46 12.39 -13.47 3.16
C ALA A 46 11.49 -14.19 4.18
N ALA A 47 10.93 -13.47 5.14
CA ALA A 47 10.03 -14.00 6.16
C ALA A 47 8.60 -14.26 5.65
N GLU A 48 8.19 -13.66 4.53
CA GLU A 48 6.82 -13.71 4.03
C GLU A 48 6.26 -15.14 3.88
N PRO A 49 6.94 -16.11 3.23
CA PRO A 49 6.40 -17.46 3.07
C PRO A 49 6.09 -18.15 4.41
N ALA A 50 7.02 -18.07 5.36
CA ALA A 50 6.86 -18.67 6.69
C ALA A 50 5.76 -17.97 7.52
N ARG A 51 5.60 -16.64 7.35
CA ARG A 51 4.48 -15.90 7.97
C ARG A 51 3.14 -16.36 7.40
N LEU A 52 3.06 -16.57 6.08
CA LEU A 52 1.83 -17.01 5.41
C LEU A 52 1.45 -18.46 5.70
N SER A 53 2.42 -19.35 5.89
CA SER A 53 2.16 -20.73 6.32
C SER A 53 1.89 -20.87 7.82
N GLY A 54 2.16 -19.82 8.60
CA GLY A 54 2.02 -19.83 10.07
C GLY A 54 3.20 -20.43 10.81
N GLU A 55 4.29 -20.75 10.10
CA GLU A 55 5.54 -21.25 10.67
C GLU A 55 6.36 -20.16 11.38
N ALA A 56 6.18 -18.89 10.99
CA ALA A 56 6.83 -17.75 11.62
C ALA A 56 5.80 -16.80 12.25
N PRO A 57 6.15 -16.19 13.41
CA PRO A 57 5.28 -15.21 14.04
C PRO A 57 5.21 -13.92 13.22
N VAL A 58 4.06 -13.24 13.31
CA VAL A 58 3.93 -11.84 12.91
C VAL A 58 4.37 -10.92 14.07
N PRO A 59 4.72 -9.65 13.79
CA PRO A 59 5.03 -8.69 14.84
C PRO A 59 4.01 -8.67 15.97
N ARG A 60 4.49 -8.60 17.23
CA ARG A 60 3.65 -8.67 18.42
C ARG A 60 2.70 -7.47 18.50
N GLY A 61 1.40 -7.73 18.58
CA GLY A 61 0.37 -6.69 18.52
C GLY A 61 0.16 -6.11 17.12
N GLY A 62 0.76 -6.74 16.10
CA GLY A 62 0.58 -6.39 14.70
C GLY A 62 -0.67 -7.02 14.08
N LEU A 63 -0.81 -6.82 12.77
CA LEU A 63 -1.95 -7.30 11.99
C LEU A 63 -1.88 -8.82 11.73
N PRO A 64 -2.95 -9.46 11.20
CA PRO A 64 -2.89 -10.85 10.74
C PRO A 64 -1.84 -11.08 9.63
N PRO A 65 -1.31 -12.31 9.45
CA PRO A 65 -0.24 -12.61 8.47
C PRO A 65 -0.46 -12.08 7.05
N ARG A 66 -1.70 -12.15 6.55
CA ARG A 66 -2.07 -11.62 5.22
C ARG A 66 -1.75 -10.14 5.00
N TYR A 67 -1.56 -9.34 6.06
CA TYR A 67 -1.18 -7.94 5.95
C TYR A 67 0.32 -7.74 5.69
N TYR A 68 1.14 -8.76 5.93
CA TYR A 68 2.59 -8.80 5.63
C TYR A 68 2.89 -9.62 4.37
N ALA A 69 1.86 -9.91 3.56
CA ALA A 69 2.00 -10.57 2.28
C ALA A 69 2.37 -9.53 1.21
N TYR A 70 3.64 -9.11 1.19
CA TYR A 70 4.11 -8.04 0.32
C TYR A 70 4.10 -8.42 -1.16
N THR A 71 4.45 -9.66 -1.50
CA THR A 71 4.40 -10.14 -2.89
C THR A 71 3.02 -10.67 -3.28
N GLU A 72 2.36 -11.41 -2.40
CA GLU A 72 1.05 -11.99 -2.72
C GLU A 72 -0.03 -10.91 -2.91
N ARG A 73 0.03 -9.78 -2.19
CA ARG A 73 -0.97 -8.69 -2.36
C ARG A 73 -0.84 -7.95 -3.68
N VAL A 74 0.33 -7.98 -4.31
CA VAL A 74 0.60 -7.31 -5.59
C VAL A 74 0.58 -8.28 -6.77
N ARG A 75 0.21 -9.55 -6.54
CA ARG A 75 -0.13 -10.52 -7.59
C ARG A 75 -1.53 -10.23 -8.10
N TYR A 76 -1.66 -9.35 -9.09
CA TYR A 76 -2.94 -8.81 -9.55
C TYR A 76 -3.76 -9.72 -10.46
N ALA A 77 -3.13 -10.54 -11.32
CA ALA A 77 -3.85 -11.35 -12.31
C ALA A 77 -4.95 -12.23 -11.70
N PRO A 78 -4.69 -13.07 -10.67
CA PRO A 78 -5.75 -13.85 -10.04
C PRO A 78 -6.80 -12.98 -9.33
N GLN A 79 -6.43 -11.77 -8.89
CA GLN A 79 -7.38 -10.86 -8.25
C GLN A 79 -8.35 -10.27 -9.28
N VAL A 80 -7.84 -9.78 -10.41
CA VAL A 80 -8.62 -9.23 -11.51
C VAL A 80 -9.55 -10.29 -12.11
N GLU A 81 -9.05 -11.52 -12.33
CA GLU A 81 -9.86 -12.62 -12.83
C GLU A 81 -11.04 -12.97 -11.90
N ARG A 82 -10.86 -12.87 -10.57
CA ARG A 82 -11.97 -13.08 -9.62
C ARG A 82 -13.07 -12.03 -9.77
N PHE A 83 -12.73 -10.79 -10.11
CA PHE A 83 -13.73 -9.76 -10.39
C PHE A 83 -14.41 -10.02 -11.74
N LEU A 84 -13.66 -10.32 -12.79
CA LEU A 84 -14.21 -10.61 -14.14
C LEU A 84 -15.12 -11.85 -14.17
N LYS A 85 -14.92 -12.81 -13.26
CA LYS A 85 -15.84 -13.97 -13.10
C LYS A 85 -17.20 -13.58 -12.54
N VAL A 86 -17.33 -12.42 -11.91
CA VAL A 86 -18.53 -11.99 -11.19
C VAL A 86 -19.15 -10.74 -11.80
N PHE A 87 -18.35 -9.84 -12.37
CA PHE A 87 -18.80 -8.58 -12.93
C PHE A 87 -18.47 -8.54 -14.43
N PRO A 88 -19.44 -8.21 -15.30
CA PRO A 88 -19.21 -7.86 -16.70
C PRO A 88 -18.06 -6.88 -16.88
N ARG A 89 -17.29 -7.00 -17.96
CA ARG A 89 -16.08 -6.21 -18.22
C ARG A 89 -16.34 -4.70 -18.16
N GLU A 90 -17.52 -4.29 -18.61
CA GLU A 90 -17.99 -2.91 -18.70
C GLU A 90 -18.25 -2.29 -17.33
N GLN A 91 -18.40 -3.11 -16.28
CA GLN A 91 -18.53 -2.67 -14.89
C GLN A 91 -17.18 -2.59 -14.16
N LEU A 92 -16.06 -2.85 -14.83
CA LEU A 92 -14.72 -2.71 -14.26
C LEU A 92 -13.93 -1.65 -15.01
N TRP A 93 -13.62 -0.56 -14.33
CA TRP A 93 -12.60 0.37 -14.75
C TRP A 93 -11.27 -0.03 -14.11
N ILE A 94 -10.28 -0.31 -14.95
CA ILE A 94 -8.96 -0.78 -14.52
C ILE A 94 -7.93 0.20 -15.04
N ALA A 95 -7.22 0.87 -14.15
CA ALA A 95 -6.16 1.81 -14.48
C ALA A 95 -4.83 1.42 -13.85
N PHE A 96 -3.75 1.95 -14.41
CA PHE A 96 -2.42 1.83 -13.84
C PHE A 96 -2.07 3.14 -13.14
N TYR A 97 -1.54 3.02 -11.93
CA TYR A 97 -1.16 4.14 -11.07
C TYR A 97 -0.15 5.03 -11.78
N GLU A 98 0.83 4.44 -12.46
CA GLU A 98 1.86 5.15 -13.20
C GLU A 98 1.25 6.05 -14.27
N THR A 99 0.39 5.49 -15.13
CA THR A 99 -0.31 6.24 -16.19
C THR A 99 -1.25 7.30 -15.62
N PHE A 100 -2.03 6.95 -14.58
CA PHE A 100 -2.96 7.86 -13.95
C PHE A 100 -2.28 9.09 -13.36
N PHE A 101 -1.11 8.93 -12.74
CA PHE A 101 -0.41 10.04 -12.11
C PHE A 101 0.60 10.74 -13.05
N GLU A 102 0.89 10.17 -14.22
CA GLU A 102 1.67 10.82 -15.29
C GLU A 102 0.84 11.90 -16.00
N ASP A 103 -0.38 11.57 -16.42
CA ASP A 103 -1.34 12.52 -17.00
C ASP A 103 -2.75 12.32 -16.39
N PRO A 104 -3.02 12.94 -15.23
CA PRO A 104 -4.22 12.66 -14.45
C PRO A 104 -5.50 13.24 -15.04
N LEU A 105 -5.42 14.26 -15.91
CA LEU A 105 -6.61 14.92 -16.44
C LEU A 105 -7.44 14.00 -17.35
N PRO A 106 -6.86 13.37 -18.40
CA PRO A 106 -7.60 12.43 -19.25
C PRO A 106 -8.12 11.22 -18.48
N GLU A 107 -7.29 10.65 -17.60
CA GLU A 107 -7.63 9.45 -16.82
C GLU A 107 -8.75 9.72 -15.81
N PHE A 108 -8.75 10.90 -15.19
CA PHE A 108 -9.85 11.34 -14.33
C PHE A 108 -11.15 11.54 -15.11
N ALA A 109 -11.08 12.14 -16.30
CA ALA A 109 -12.27 12.31 -17.16
C ALA A 109 -12.85 10.95 -17.60
N GLU A 110 -12.00 9.97 -17.95
CA GLU A 110 -12.45 8.60 -18.25
C GLU A 110 -13.09 7.92 -17.03
N LEU A 111 -12.53 8.11 -15.84
CA LEU A 111 -13.13 7.62 -14.60
C LEU A 111 -14.51 8.26 -14.37
N CYS A 112 -14.66 9.57 -14.59
CA CYS A 112 -15.95 10.26 -14.49
C CYS A 112 -16.97 9.70 -15.48
N ARG A 113 -16.60 9.50 -16.76
CA ARG A 113 -17.45 8.86 -17.77
C ARG A 113 -17.87 7.47 -17.36
N PHE A 114 -16.94 6.65 -16.87
CA PHE A 114 -17.24 5.32 -16.35
C PHE A 114 -18.23 5.36 -15.18
N LEU A 115 -18.06 6.30 -14.25
CA LEU A 115 -18.96 6.49 -13.11
C LEU A 115 -20.29 7.15 -13.48
N GLY A 116 -20.44 7.68 -14.70
CA GLY A 116 -21.63 8.39 -15.15
C GLY A 116 -21.83 9.72 -14.43
N VAL A 117 -20.74 10.39 -14.06
CA VAL A 117 -20.73 11.73 -13.46
C VAL A 117 -20.13 12.74 -14.44
N ASP A 118 -20.23 14.03 -14.11
CA ASP A 118 -19.68 15.12 -14.93
C ASP A 118 -18.16 14.94 -15.14
N ASP A 119 -17.75 14.80 -16.40
CA ASP A 119 -16.37 14.65 -16.85
C ASP A 119 -15.71 15.96 -17.27
N THR A 120 -16.43 17.08 -17.14
CA THR A 120 -15.91 18.44 -17.37
C THR A 120 -15.33 19.07 -16.10
N PHE A 121 -15.55 18.44 -14.94
CA PHE A 121 -14.97 18.88 -13.69
C PHE A 121 -13.45 18.69 -13.69
N VAL A 122 -12.72 19.78 -13.41
CA VAL A 122 -11.25 19.78 -13.32
C VAL A 122 -10.85 19.95 -11.85
N PRO A 123 -10.39 18.89 -11.17
CA PRO A 123 -9.91 19.00 -9.79
C PRO A 123 -8.52 19.64 -9.73
N GLU A 124 -8.19 20.21 -8.58
CA GLU A 124 -6.80 20.53 -8.25
C GLU A 124 -6.06 19.27 -7.77
N PHE A 125 -5.14 18.75 -8.57
CA PHE A 125 -4.30 17.61 -8.19
C PHE A 125 -3.20 18.03 -7.22
N ARG A 126 -3.51 18.05 -5.91
CA ARG A 126 -2.53 18.29 -4.85
C ARG A 126 -2.03 16.98 -4.26
N VAL A 127 -0.71 16.79 -4.21
CA VAL A 127 -0.11 15.67 -3.48
C VAL A 127 -0.29 15.92 -1.98
N SER A 128 -1.23 15.20 -1.37
CA SER A 128 -1.44 15.20 0.09
C SER A 128 -0.70 14.03 0.72
N ASN A 129 -0.18 14.21 1.95
CA ASN A 129 0.61 13.20 2.68
C ASN A 129 1.85 12.67 1.92
N PRO A 130 2.83 13.53 1.60
CA PRO A 130 4.13 13.05 1.19
C PRO A 130 4.67 12.06 2.23
N SER A 131 4.84 10.81 1.83
CA SER A 131 5.41 9.79 2.71
C SER A 131 6.90 10.08 2.89
N GLY A 132 7.27 10.71 4.00
CA GLY A 132 8.66 10.86 4.43
C GLY A 132 9.10 9.70 5.31
N ASP A 133 10.34 9.25 5.14
CA ASP A 133 10.94 8.29 6.08
C ASP A 133 11.16 8.95 7.44
N PRO A 134 10.99 8.24 8.57
CA PRO A 134 11.30 8.85 9.85
C PRO A 134 12.80 9.16 9.95
N ARG A 135 13.17 10.33 10.48
CA ARG A 135 14.58 10.75 10.66
C ARG A 135 15.38 9.73 11.48
N SER A 136 14.73 9.03 12.40
CA SER A 136 15.28 7.94 13.20
C SER A 136 14.24 6.85 13.46
N ARG A 137 14.52 5.62 13.03
CA ARG A 137 13.68 4.43 13.33
C ARG A 137 13.63 4.15 14.83
N VAL A 138 14.76 4.34 15.54
CA VAL A 138 14.86 4.13 17.00
C VAL A 138 13.93 5.07 17.77
N VAL A 139 13.88 6.36 17.41
CA VAL A 139 13.00 7.34 18.07
C VAL A 139 11.53 7.03 17.80
N ARG A 140 11.20 6.59 16.58
CA ARG A 140 9.85 6.12 16.22
C ARG A 140 9.45 4.93 17.07
N ASP A 141 10.35 3.97 17.23
CA ASP A 141 10.06 2.73 17.96
C ASP A 141 9.96 2.99 19.47
N ILE A 142 10.74 3.92 20.02
CA ILE A 142 10.59 4.41 21.41
C ILE A 142 9.24 5.12 21.59
N ALA A 143 8.83 5.94 20.63
CA ALA A 143 7.53 6.63 20.68
C ALA A 143 6.35 5.64 20.59
N ASN A 144 6.45 4.62 19.73
CA ASN A 144 5.35 3.71 19.40
C ASN A 144 5.30 2.41 20.22
N ARG A 145 6.42 1.90 20.73
CA ARG A 145 6.41 0.68 21.58
C ARG A 145 5.72 0.96 22.91
N GLN A 146 4.87 0.05 23.37
CA GLN A 146 4.44 -0.01 24.76
C GLN A 146 5.63 -0.49 25.61
N ALA A 147 6.54 0.43 25.93
CA ALA A 147 7.77 0.11 26.62
C ALA A 147 7.59 0.10 28.14
N TRP A 148 8.29 -0.80 28.83
CA TRP A 148 8.27 -0.97 30.29
C TRP A 148 8.69 0.29 31.06
N TRP A 149 9.55 1.15 30.47
CA TRP A 149 9.93 2.45 31.04
C TRP A 149 8.79 3.51 30.98
N LYS A 150 7.72 3.28 30.21
CA LYS A 150 6.52 4.15 30.22
C LYS A 150 5.66 3.92 31.46
N ALA A 151 5.86 2.83 32.21
CA ALA A 151 5.14 2.54 33.44
C ALA A 151 5.34 3.61 34.54
N PRO A 152 6.57 4.04 34.87
CA PRO A 152 6.78 5.16 35.80
C PRO A 152 6.32 6.50 35.20
N LEU A 153 6.43 6.70 33.88
CA LEU A 153 5.96 7.94 33.22
C LEU A 153 4.43 8.13 33.28
N LYS A 154 3.66 7.04 33.36
CA LYS A 154 2.20 7.08 33.54
C LYS A 154 1.78 7.66 34.90
N TRP A 155 2.65 7.53 35.92
CA TRP A 155 2.42 8.04 37.27
C TRP A 155 2.78 9.52 37.40
N VAL A 156 3.72 10.02 36.59
CA VAL A 156 4.25 11.39 36.70
C VAL A 156 3.59 12.36 35.71
N LEU A 157 3.17 11.89 34.52
CA LEU A 157 2.64 12.76 33.47
C LEU A 157 1.13 12.54 33.20
N PRO A 158 0.31 13.61 33.18
CA PRO A 158 -1.09 13.52 32.79
C PRO A 158 -1.24 13.05 31.33
N PRO A 159 -2.39 12.43 30.96
CA PRO A 159 -2.62 11.86 29.64
C PRO A 159 -2.39 12.84 28.48
N THR A 160 -2.76 14.11 28.67
CA THR A 160 -2.59 15.20 27.70
C THR A 160 -1.12 15.52 27.44
N ALA A 161 -0.30 15.62 28.50
CA ALA A 161 1.15 15.83 28.37
C ALA A 161 1.84 14.67 27.65
N ARG A 162 1.41 13.43 27.88
CA ARG A 162 1.91 12.24 27.17
C ARG A 162 1.52 12.23 25.69
N ALA A 163 0.31 12.67 25.37
CA ALA A 163 -0.14 12.81 23.98
C ALA A 163 0.66 13.90 23.26
N MET A 164 0.86 15.07 23.90
CA MET A 164 1.70 16.14 23.36
C MET A 164 3.15 15.73 23.16
N LEU A 165 3.74 15.00 24.11
CA LEU A 165 5.12 14.52 23.99
C LEU A 165 5.27 13.54 22.81
N ARG A 166 4.33 12.60 22.68
CA ARG A 166 4.30 11.67 21.54
C ARG A 166 4.11 12.40 20.22
N HIS A 167 3.20 13.38 20.18
CA HIS A 167 2.97 14.21 19.01
C HIS A 167 4.24 14.93 18.59
N ARG A 168 4.90 15.63 19.52
CA ARG A 168 6.17 16.34 19.27
C ARG A 168 7.29 15.42 18.84
N MET A 169 7.42 14.24 19.45
CA MET A 169 8.39 13.24 19.04
C MET A 169 8.12 12.74 17.62
N ASN A 170 6.86 12.50 17.28
CA ASN A 170 6.46 12.08 15.93
C ASN A 170 6.66 13.20 14.91
N GLU A 171 6.31 14.45 15.23
CA GLU A 171 6.55 15.63 14.38
C GLU A 171 8.04 15.82 14.10
N TRP A 172 8.88 15.80 15.14
CA TRP A 172 10.33 15.94 15.00
C TRP A 172 10.93 14.81 14.16
N ASN A 173 10.38 13.60 14.32
CA ASN A 173 10.83 12.41 13.62
C ASN A 173 10.21 12.24 12.23
N SER A 174 9.28 13.10 11.82
CA SER A 174 8.75 13.11 10.46
C SER A 174 9.79 13.75 9.54
N ALA A 175 10.35 13.02 8.56
CA ALA A 175 11.12 13.70 7.50
C ALA A 175 10.18 14.37 6.51
N SER A 176 10.69 15.43 5.87
CA SER A 176 10.09 16.06 4.72
C SER A 176 9.98 15.06 3.55
N PRO A 177 8.99 15.22 2.64
CA PRO A 177 8.96 14.49 1.37
C PRO A 177 10.34 14.39 0.75
N SER A 178 10.76 13.18 0.35
CA SER A 178 11.78 13.08 -0.68
C SER A 178 11.10 13.45 -2.01
N PRO A 179 11.52 14.55 -2.68
CA PRO A 179 11.17 14.74 -4.07
C PRO A 179 11.90 13.65 -4.86
N SER A 180 11.22 13.06 -5.86
CA SER A 180 11.77 12.01 -6.75
C SER A 180 12.26 10.72 -6.07
N ALA A 181 11.37 9.94 -5.45
CA ALA A 181 11.63 8.51 -5.36
C ALA A 181 11.47 7.91 -6.77
N PRO A 182 12.38 7.05 -7.27
CA PRO A 182 12.21 6.38 -8.56
C PRO A 182 10.90 5.57 -8.58
N SER A 183 10.41 5.18 -9.76
CA SER A 183 9.15 4.44 -9.92
C SER A 183 9.08 3.21 -9.01
N ASN A 184 10.23 2.52 -8.83
CA ASN A 184 10.40 1.37 -7.93
C ASN A 184 10.54 1.72 -6.43
N GLY A 185 10.36 2.98 -6.04
CA GLY A 185 10.46 3.44 -4.65
C GLY A 185 11.88 3.50 -4.07
N GLY A 186 12.93 3.36 -4.88
CA GLY A 186 14.33 3.28 -4.42
C GLY A 186 14.75 1.87 -4.01
N VAL A 187 13.98 0.86 -4.41
CA VAL A 187 14.29 -0.55 -4.14
C VAL A 187 15.50 -0.99 -4.98
N PRO A 188 16.50 -1.68 -4.38
CA PRO A 188 17.63 -2.23 -5.11
C PRO A 188 17.20 -3.15 -6.28
N PRO A 189 17.90 -3.12 -7.43
CA PRO A 189 17.51 -3.91 -8.62
C PRO A 189 17.36 -5.42 -8.36
N GLU A 190 18.18 -5.98 -7.48
CA GLU A 190 18.12 -7.40 -7.09
C GLU A 190 16.83 -7.74 -6.35
N LEU A 191 16.35 -6.85 -5.47
CA LEU A 191 15.08 -7.03 -4.77
C LEU A 191 13.88 -6.78 -5.70
N ALA A 192 14.00 -5.83 -6.61
CA ALA A 192 12.99 -5.59 -7.64
C ALA A 192 12.81 -6.84 -8.52
N ALA A 193 13.91 -7.43 -8.99
CA ALA A 193 13.90 -8.67 -9.77
C ALA A 193 13.27 -9.83 -8.98
N LEU A 194 13.64 -10.00 -7.70
CA LEU A 194 13.06 -11.01 -6.81
C LEU A 194 11.53 -10.85 -6.68
N ILE A 195 11.03 -9.62 -6.55
CA ILE A 195 9.59 -9.36 -6.46
C ILE A 195 8.91 -9.72 -7.78
N HIS A 196 9.45 -9.30 -8.93
CA HIS A 196 8.88 -9.65 -10.23
C HIS A 196 8.86 -11.16 -10.46
N GLU A 197 9.91 -11.87 -10.05
CA GLU A 197 9.96 -13.34 -10.11
C GLU A 197 8.88 -13.98 -9.23
N ARG A 198 8.79 -13.57 -7.96
CA ARG A 198 7.82 -14.12 -7.00
C ARG A 198 6.38 -13.83 -7.42
N VAL A 199 6.12 -12.62 -7.89
CA VAL A 199 4.80 -12.18 -8.36
C VAL A 199 4.44 -12.89 -9.66
N GLY A 200 5.33 -12.91 -10.65
CA GLY A 200 5.31 -13.81 -11.79
C GLY A 200 4.06 -13.78 -12.67
N ASP A 201 3.17 -12.79 -12.54
CA ASP A 201 1.83 -12.81 -13.13
C ASP A 201 1.62 -11.77 -14.23
N ARG A 202 2.66 -11.01 -14.62
CA ARG A 202 2.58 -9.97 -15.65
C ARG A 202 1.97 -10.46 -16.96
N LEU A 203 2.51 -11.55 -17.52
CA LEU A 203 2.02 -12.09 -18.80
C LEU A 203 0.58 -12.60 -18.68
N GLN A 204 0.19 -13.10 -17.51
CA GLN A 204 -1.19 -13.50 -17.25
C GLN A 204 -2.08 -12.25 -17.22
N LEU A 205 -1.68 -11.22 -16.49
CA LEU A 205 -2.40 -9.95 -16.38
C LEU A 205 -2.58 -9.27 -17.74
N GLU A 206 -1.54 -9.22 -18.58
CA GLU A 206 -1.62 -8.65 -19.93
C GLU A 206 -2.64 -9.39 -20.80
N ARG A 207 -2.69 -10.73 -20.72
CA ARG A 207 -3.70 -11.54 -21.40
C ARG A 207 -5.10 -11.28 -20.86
N THR A 208 -5.25 -11.19 -19.53
CA THR A 208 -6.54 -10.90 -18.88
C THR A 208 -7.07 -9.52 -19.27
N LEU A 209 -6.18 -8.53 -19.43
CA LEU A 209 -6.55 -7.15 -19.76
C LEU A 209 -6.59 -6.86 -21.26
N SER A 210 -6.06 -7.75 -22.09
CA SER A 210 -5.84 -7.56 -23.53
C SER A 210 -5.04 -6.29 -23.87
N ARG A 211 -4.08 -5.92 -23.00
CA ARG A 211 -3.18 -4.77 -23.20
C ARG A 211 -1.88 -4.95 -22.41
N SER A 212 -0.85 -4.21 -22.79
CA SER A 212 0.42 -4.19 -22.08
C SER A 212 0.28 -3.59 -20.68
N VAL A 213 1.17 -4.03 -19.80
CA VAL A 213 1.32 -3.53 -18.44
C VAL A 213 2.58 -2.65 -18.38
N PRO A 214 2.56 -1.48 -17.72
CA PRO A 214 3.62 -0.46 -17.85
C PRO A 214 4.89 -0.75 -17.03
N TRP A 215 4.91 -1.82 -16.22
CA TRP A 215 6.09 -2.29 -15.48
C TRP A 215 6.62 -3.60 -16.06
#